data_AF-A0A7W1KSI6-F1
#
_entry.id   AF-A0A7W1KSI6-F1
#
_cell.length_a   1.000
_cell.length_b   1.000
_cell.length_c   1.000
_cell.angle_alpha   90.00
_cell.angle_beta   90.00
_cell.angle_gamma   90.00
#
_symmetry.space_group_name_H-M   'P 1'
#
loop_
_entity.id
_entity.type
_entity.pdbx_description
1 polymer ?
#
loop_
_entity_poly.entity_id
_entity_poly.type
_entity_poly.pdbx_seq_one_letter_code
_entity_poly.pdbx_strand_id
1 'polypeptide(L)'
;MCGICGLWEYGAAEGRVERGLVERMRDTMQHRGPDDAGAEILDGCRLGFGFRRLSIVDLSAAGHQPMRGCAGRDVWLVFNGEIYNHTELRSGLEESGHAYASRTDTETILHLYEECGLDFVNAIEGDFAIALWDSAREQLVLARDRLGVKPLYFYHQDGRFIFASEIKAILQHPAVTPELDETALSHYLTFLTTPAPSTLFRGIRKLPAGYLLTLKRDGSLRLKQYWDALPPAHVEERSEAEHCAEILRLLRASIGKRMMSDVPFGVFLSGGVDSSANVALMAEQMSHPVDTFTVGFQDHEYLNELESARRVARDFQTNHHEVIIGEKELQDFLPTLVFHQDEPLADPVCVPLYYVAKLARAAGTIVVQTGEGADEIFGGYDKYVLYLQIYERFWRRATRAPARLRRVAGALAQPVMAAAGVKHMGVELARRLGANEPLFWGAAVVYDEILKSQVLSPRMKRQAESSLVVVNESLTHLAGERPAADFLTQMIYLELKLRLPELLLTRIDKITMATSVETRVPFLDHHLVEYALG
;
A
#
# COMPACT_ATOMS: atom_id res chain seq x y z
N MET A 1 13.24 0.81 -5.52
CA MET A 1 11.96 0.41 -6.14
C MET A 1 11.95 0.75 -7.61
N CYS A 2 11.24 -0.05 -8.39
CA CYS A 2 11.27 -0.09 -9.84
C CYS A 2 9.91 0.32 -10.43
N GLY A 3 9.79 0.37 -11.75
CA GLY A 3 8.50 0.49 -12.44
C GLY A 3 8.27 -0.76 -13.27
N ILE A 4 7.14 -1.45 -13.07
CA ILE A 4 6.76 -2.60 -13.89
C ILE A 4 5.55 -2.24 -14.75
N CYS A 5 5.52 -2.74 -15.99
CA CYS A 5 4.33 -2.71 -16.82
C CYS A 5 4.30 -3.88 -17.79
N GLY A 6 3.12 -4.18 -18.31
CA GLY A 6 2.99 -5.11 -19.41
C GLY A 6 1.58 -5.15 -19.99
N LEU A 7 1.46 -5.82 -21.12
CA LEU A 7 0.18 -6.12 -21.73
C LEU A 7 0.17 -7.50 -22.38
N TRP A 8 -0.97 -8.16 -22.33
CA TRP A 8 -1.23 -9.42 -22.98
C TRP A 8 -2.53 -9.35 -23.79
N GLU A 9 -2.41 -9.63 -25.09
CA GLU A 9 -3.53 -9.81 -26.01
C GLU A 9 -3.88 -11.31 -26.04
N TYR A 10 -4.87 -11.74 -25.27
CA TYR A 10 -5.28 -13.13 -25.09
C TYR A 10 -6.59 -13.46 -25.86
N GLY A 11 -6.97 -14.74 -25.92
CA GLY A 11 -8.18 -15.18 -26.63
C GLY A 11 -8.05 -15.15 -28.17
N ALA A 12 -9.20 -15.02 -28.85
CA ALA A 12 -9.32 -15.02 -30.33
C ALA A 12 -9.04 -13.66 -30.98
N ALA A 13 -8.74 -12.62 -30.19
CA ALA A 13 -8.31 -11.34 -30.72
C ALA A 13 -6.91 -11.49 -31.32
N GLU A 14 -6.75 -11.22 -32.62
CA GLU A 14 -5.48 -11.17 -33.34
C GLU A 14 -4.66 -9.91 -32.96
N GLY A 15 -4.55 -9.61 -31.67
CA GLY A 15 -3.77 -8.49 -31.17
C GLY A 15 -2.28 -8.80 -31.20
N ARG A 16 -1.48 -7.94 -31.84
CA ARG A 16 -0.02 -7.95 -31.75
C ARG A 16 0.45 -6.83 -30.84
N VAL A 17 1.32 -7.16 -29.90
CA VAL A 17 1.99 -6.22 -29.02
C VAL A 17 3.23 -5.69 -29.71
N GLU A 18 3.27 -4.37 -29.90
CA GLU A 18 4.44 -3.67 -30.42
C GLU A 18 5.39 -3.29 -29.28
N ARG A 19 6.69 -3.56 -29.47
CA ARG A 19 7.75 -3.13 -28.53
C ARG A 19 7.68 -1.64 -28.21
N GLY A 20 7.42 -0.79 -29.21
CA GLY A 20 7.32 0.66 -29.00
C GLY A 20 6.16 1.08 -28.08
N LEU A 21 5.08 0.31 -27.99
CA LEU A 21 4.01 0.57 -27.02
C LEU A 21 4.47 0.25 -25.60
N VAL A 22 5.10 -0.90 -25.40
CA VAL A 22 5.66 -1.32 -24.10
C VAL A 22 6.68 -0.30 -23.60
N GLU A 23 7.55 0.20 -24.49
CA GLU A 23 8.53 1.24 -24.18
C GLU A 23 7.87 2.55 -23.77
N ARG A 24 6.83 3.01 -24.49
CA ARG A 24 6.06 4.20 -24.08
C ARG A 24 5.42 4.04 -22.70
N MET A 25 4.83 2.87 -22.42
CA MET A 25 4.26 2.57 -21.09
C MET A 25 5.34 2.65 -20.01
N ARG A 26 6.45 1.94 -20.19
CA ARG A 26 7.61 1.90 -19.29
C ARG A 26 8.18 3.29 -19.03
N ASP A 27 8.29 4.13 -20.06
CA ASP A 27 8.99 5.40 -20.01
C ASP A 27 8.21 6.49 -19.27
N THR A 28 6.91 6.29 -19.03
CA THR A 28 6.14 7.14 -18.09
C THR A 28 6.60 7.04 -16.63
N MET A 29 7.36 5.99 -16.28
CA MET A 29 7.77 5.67 -14.92
C MET A 29 9.29 5.79 -14.69
N GLN A 30 10.00 6.61 -15.47
CA GLN A 30 11.45 6.79 -15.34
C GLN A 30 11.87 7.26 -13.93
N HIS A 31 11.06 8.09 -13.26
CA HIS A 31 11.32 8.55 -11.89
C HIS A 31 11.42 7.39 -10.89
N ARG A 32 10.72 6.28 -11.15
CA ARG A 32 10.80 5.10 -10.29
C ARG A 32 12.14 4.40 -10.43
N GLY A 33 12.59 4.19 -11.67
CA GLY A 33 13.81 3.45 -11.95
C GLY A 33 14.69 4.15 -12.98
N PRO A 34 15.56 5.06 -12.54
CA PRO A 34 16.41 5.85 -13.43
C PRO A 34 17.67 5.10 -13.92
N ASP A 35 18.04 3.99 -13.30
CA ASP A 35 19.37 3.38 -13.47
C ASP A 35 19.45 2.43 -14.67
N ASP A 36 18.36 1.73 -14.99
CA ASP A 36 18.29 0.79 -16.11
C ASP A 36 16.85 0.65 -16.65
N ALA A 37 16.72 0.16 -17.89
CA ALA A 37 15.44 -0.02 -18.57
C ALA A 37 15.44 -1.27 -19.45
N GLY A 38 14.40 -2.08 -19.32
CA GLY A 38 14.22 -3.29 -20.13
C GLY A 38 12.85 -3.34 -20.78
N ALA A 39 12.74 -4.08 -21.88
CA ALA A 39 11.48 -4.41 -22.52
C ALA A 39 11.62 -5.75 -23.25
N GLU A 40 10.61 -6.60 -23.18
CA GLU A 40 10.58 -7.87 -23.91
C GLU A 40 9.22 -8.16 -24.53
N ILE A 41 9.25 -8.81 -25.69
CA ILE A 41 8.07 -9.26 -26.43
C ILE A 41 8.06 -10.79 -26.47
N LEU A 42 6.97 -11.36 -25.98
CA LEU A 42 6.81 -12.78 -25.68
C LEU A 42 5.52 -13.32 -26.34
N ASP A 43 5.26 -14.63 -26.20
CA ASP A 43 4.05 -15.32 -26.69
C ASP A 43 3.72 -14.99 -28.17
N GLY A 44 4.71 -15.11 -29.07
CA GLY A 44 4.48 -14.87 -30.50
C GLY A 44 4.04 -13.42 -30.84
N CYS A 45 4.56 -12.43 -30.09
CA CYS A 45 4.15 -11.02 -30.16
C CYS A 45 2.77 -10.72 -29.58
N ARG A 46 2.31 -11.46 -28.57
CA ARG A 46 1.03 -11.21 -27.89
C ARG A 46 1.20 -10.70 -26.48
N LEU A 47 2.36 -10.90 -25.87
CA LEU A 47 2.70 -10.43 -24.54
C LEU A 47 3.88 -9.46 -24.63
N GLY A 48 3.84 -8.38 -23.86
CA GLY A 48 4.96 -7.48 -23.67
C GLY A 48 5.17 -7.14 -22.20
N PHE A 49 6.42 -7.17 -21.76
CA PHE A 49 6.85 -6.72 -20.44
C PHE A 49 7.81 -5.54 -20.56
N GLY A 50 7.65 -4.54 -19.69
CA GLY A 50 8.51 -3.36 -19.61
C GLY A 50 8.91 -3.09 -18.17
N PHE A 51 10.13 -2.59 -17.99
CA PHE A 51 10.73 -2.42 -16.68
C PHE A 51 11.61 -1.17 -16.56
N ARG A 52 11.54 -0.48 -15.43
CA ARG A 52 12.44 0.60 -15.00
C ARG A 52 13.10 0.21 -13.70
N ARG A 53 14.43 0.20 -13.64
CA ARG A 53 15.19 -0.27 -12.47
C ARG A 53 15.74 0.88 -11.64
N LEU A 54 15.52 0.81 -10.33
CA LEU A 54 16.39 1.47 -9.34
C LEU A 54 17.24 0.37 -8.71
N SER A 55 18.54 0.42 -8.92
CA SER A 55 19.47 -0.63 -8.52
C SER A 55 19.80 -0.47 -7.02
N ILE A 56 19.28 -1.37 -6.19
CA ILE A 56 19.48 -1.35 -4.73
C ILE A 56 20.24 -2.57 -4.25
N VAL A 57 19.82 -3.77 -4.66
CA VAL A 57 20.53 -5.04 -4.42
C VAL A 57 21.11 -5.56 -5.74
N ASP A 58 22.38 -5.96 -5.70
CA ASP A 58 23.18 -6.41 -6.84
C ASP A 58 23.21 -5.37 -7.98
N LEU A 59 24.10 -4.38 -7.87
CA LEU A 59 24.21 -3.27 -8.83
C LEU A 59 24.72 -3.68 -10.22
N SER A 60 24.98 -4.97 -10.44
CA SER A 60 25.44 -5.48 -11.72
C SER A 60 24.32 -5.56 -12.77
N ALA A 61 24.70 -5.84 -14.01
CA ALA A 61 23.75 -6.12 -15.09
C ALA A 61 22.96 -7.43 -14.88
N ALA A 62 23.37 -8.29 -13.93
CA ALA A 62 22.68 -9.55 -13.65
C ALA A 62 21.27 -9.34 -13.06
N GLY A 63 21.00 -8.16 -12.47
CA GLY A 63 19.66 -7.79 -12.00
C GLY A 63 18.78 -7.07 -13.02
N HIS A 64 19.14 -7.11 -14.31
CA HIS A 64 18.29 -6.60 -15.38
C HIS A 64 16.95 -7.34 -15.42
N GLN A 65 15.87 -6.62 -15.72
CA GLN A 65 14.56 -7.22 -15.98
C GLN A 65 13.92 -6.60 -17.24
N PRO A 66 13.01 -7.28 -17.96
CA PRO A 66 12.39 -8.58 -17.66
C PRO A 66 13.39 -9.73 -17.50
N MET A 67 13.31 -10.46 -16.39
CA MET A 67 14.23 -11.55 -16.07
C MET A 67 13.63 -12.89 -16.51
N ARG A 68 14.44 -13.74 -17.13
CA ARG A 68 14.03 -15.09 -17.56
C ARG A 68 14.55 -16.13 -16.57
N GLY A 69 13.72 -17.13 -16.25
CA GLY A 69 14.11 -18.31 -15.48
C GLY A 69 15.15 -19.18 -16.20
N CYS A 70 15.81 -20.06 -15.45
CA CYS A 70 16.87 -20.94 -15.94
C CYS A 70 16.32 -22.33 -16.38
N ALA A 71 17.19 -23.18 -16.92
CA ALA A 71 16.97 -24.62 -17.07
C ALA A 71 15.78 -25.07 -17.98
N GLY A 72 15.47 -24.32 -19.04
CA GLY A 72 14.54 -24.76 -20.09
C GLY A 72 13.06 -24.55 -19.78
N ARG A 73 12.74 -23.96 -18.62
CA ARG A 73 11.40 -23.42 -18.34
C ARG A 73 11.36 -21.98 -18.83
N ASP A 74 10.45 -21.69 -19.74
CA ASP A 74 10.33 -20.36 -20.35
C ASP A 74 9.39 -19.48 -19.50
N VAL A 75 9.88 -19.19 -18.30
CA VAL A 75 9.23 -18.31 -17.32
C VAL A 75 9.92 -16.94 -17.34
N TRP A 76 9.12 -15.87 -17.37
CA TRP A 76 9.61 -14.49 -17.40
C TRP A 76 8.99 -13.68 -16.27
N LEU A 77 9.74 -12.76 -15.68
CA LEU A 77 9.34 -11.96 -14.52
C LEU A 77 9.66 -10.48 -14.73
N VAL A 78 8.73 -9.62 -14.33
CA VAL A 78 9.01 -8.25 -13.92
C VAL A 78 8.55 -8.03 -12.48
N PHE A 79 9.36 -7.36 -11.68
CA PHE A 79 9.24 -7.29 -10.24
C PHE A 79 9.64 -5.92 -9.71
N ASN A 80 8.72 -5.32 -8.95
CA ASN A 80 8.91 -4.09 -8.21
C ASN A 80 8.82 -4.40 -6.72
N GLY A 81 9.95 -4.57 -6.04
CA GLY A 81 9.95 -4.91 -4.61
C GLY A 81 11.32 -5.20 -4.05
N GLU A 82 11.29 -5.73 -2.83
CA GLU A 82 12.42 -6.37 -2.16
C GLU A 82 11.90 -7.62 -1.44
N ILE A 83 12.54 -8.78 -1.64
CA ILE A 83 12.27 -10.01 -0.88
C ILE A 83 13.33 -10.17 0.21
N TYR A 84 13.01 -9.73 1.41
CA TYR A 84 13.93 -9.62 2.55
C TYR A 84 14.48 -10.97 3.02
N ASN A 85 13.79 -12.09 2.77
CA ASN A 85 14.26 -13.43 3.09
C ASN A 85 14.88 -14.19 1.89
N HIS A 86 15.20 -13.50 0.78
CA HIS A 86 15.70 -14.18 -0.42
C HIS A 86 17.00 -14.96 -0.21
N THR A 87 17.91 -14.47 0.65
CA THR A 87 19.18 -15.14 0.95
C THR A 87 18.96 -16.46 1.71
N GLU A 88 17.97 -16.51 2.60
CA GLU A 88 17.58 -17.75 3.30
C GLU A 88 16.96 -18.76 2.32
N LEU A 89 16.02 -18.30 1.48
CA LEU A 89 15.35 -19.14 0.49
C LEU A 89 16.32 -19.69 -0.56
N ARG A 90 17.34 -18.90 -0.93
CA ARG A 90 18.36 -19.28 -1.90
C ARG A 90 19.09 -20.56 -1.52
N SER A 91 19.50 -20.73 -0.26
CA SER A 91 20.22 -21.94 0.16
C SER A 91 19.42 -23.21 -0.10
N GLY A 92 18.13 -23.22 0.24
CA GLY A 92 17.25 -24.36 -0.03
C GLY A 92 17.03 -24.61 -1.53
N LEU A 93 16.98 -23.56 -2.35
CA LEU A 93 16.83 -23.67 -3.80
C LEU A 93 18.10 -24.20 -4.47
N GLU A 94 19.29 -23.76 -4.03
CA GLU A 94 20.57 -24.28 -4.52
C GLU A 94 20.72 -25.77 -4.16
N GLU A 95 20.29 -26.19 -2.97
CA GLU A 95 20.23 -27.60 -2.56
C GLU A 95 19.26 -28.43 -3.42
N SER A 96 18.14 -27.84 -3.84
CA SER A 96 17.19 -28.44 -4.80
C SER A 96 17.69 -28.42 -6.25
N GLY A 97 18.91 -27.91 -6.50
CA GLY A 97 19.56 -27.94 -7.81
C GLY A 97 19.32 -26.72 -8.70
N HIS A 98 18.75 -25.63 -8.17
CA HIS A 98 18.61 -24.37 -8.90
C HIS A 98 19.98 -23.67 -9.00
N ALA A 99 20.36 -23.28 -10.23
CA ALA A 99 21.62 -22.59 -10.49
C ALA A 99 21.38 -21.09 -10.69
N TYR A 100 21.91 -20.29 -9.77
CA TYR A 100 21.80 -18.84 -9.79
C TYR A 100 22.87 -18.18 -10.67
N ALA A 101 22.46 -17.19 -11.47
CA ALA A 101 23.31 -16.34 -12.29
C ALA A 101 23.48 -14.92 -11.72
N SER A 102 22.69 -14.54 -10.71
CA SER A 102 22.71 -13.24 -10.04
C SER A 102 22.73 -13.40 -8.51
N ARG A 103 22.85 -12.28 -7.80
CA ARG A 103 22.64 -12.19 -6.34
C ARG A 103 21.33 -11.50 -5.99
N THR A 104 20.46 -11.31 -6.98
CA THR A 104 19.21 -10.58 -6.83
C THR A 104 18.16 -11.47 -6.17
N ASP A 105 17.27 -10.83 -5.44
CA ASP A 105 16.03 -11.44 -4.94
C ASP A 105 15.05 -11.80 -6.08
N THR A 106 15.14 -11.09 -7.21
CA THR A 106 14.34 -11.33 -8.42
C THR A 106 14.50 -12.76 -8.93
N GLU A 107 15.73 -13.27 -8.97
CA GLU A 107 16.00 -14.64 -9.41
C GLU A 107 15.46 -15.69 -8.42
N THR A 108 15.46 -15.38 -7.12
CA THR A 108 14.83 -16.23 -6.10
C THR A 108 13.33 -16.40 -6.34
N ILE A 109 12.62 -15.36 -6.77
CA ILE A 109 11.19 -15.45 -7.11
C ILE A 109 10.96 -16.43 -8.27
N LEU A 110 11.78 -16.35 -9.32
CA LEU A 110 11.68 -17.25 -10.47
C LEU A 110 11.86 -18.71 -10.05
N HIS A 111 12.92 -19.01 -9.29
CA HIS A 111 13.21 -20.37 -8.83
C HIS A 111 12.14 -20.90 -7.87
N LEU A 112 11.62 -20.06 -6.96
CA LEU A 112 10.51 -20.46 -6.10
C LEU A 112 9.26 -20.80 -6.90
N TYR A 113 8.90 -19.97 -7.89
CA TYR A 113 7.76 -20.26 -8.76
C TYR A 113 7.96 -21.54 -9.56
N GLU A 114 9.18 -21.79 -10.05
CA GLU A 114 9.51 -23.03 -10.73
C GLU A 114 9.35 -24.26 -9.81
N GLU A 115 9.75 -24.14 -8.54
CA GLU A 115 9.68 -25.22 -7.56
C GLU A 115 8.24 -25.51 -7.11
N CYS A 116 7.50 -24.47 -6.68
CA CYS A 116 6.22 -24.64 -5.98
C CYS A 116 5.02 -24.00 -6.71
N GLY A 117 5.20 -23.48 -7.92
CA GLY A 117 4.12 -22.90 -8.71
C GLY A 117 3.51 -21.68 -8.04
N LEU A 118 2.18 -21.58 -8.04
CA LEU A 118 1.44 -20.43 -7.50
C LEU A 118 1.57 -20.25 -5.97
N ASP A 119 2.08 -21.24 -5.24
CA ASP A 119 2.23 -21.16 -3.79
C ASP A 119 3.53 -20.46 -3.34
N PHE A 120 4.38 -20.02 -4.29
CA PHE A 120 5.60 -19.27 -4.02
C PHE A 120 5.39 -18.01 -3.17
N VAL A 121 4.22 -17.36 -3.32
CA VAL A 121 3.85 -16.14 -2.58
C VAL A 121 3.78 -16.36 -1.07
N ASN A 122 3.58 -17.61 -0.62
CA ASN A 122 3.52 -17.92 0.81
C ASN A 122 4.91 -17.97 1.45
N ALA A 123 5.95 -18.28 0.67
CA ALA A 123 7.32 -18.43 1.16
C ALA A 123 8.10 -17.10 1.23
N ILE A 124 7.71 -16.12 0.40
CA ILE A 124 8.43 -14.84 0.31
C ILE A 124 7.98 -13.85 1.38
N GLU A 125 8.96 -13.16 1.97
CA GLU A 125 8.77 -12.05 2.89
C GLU A 125 9.28 -10.77 2.24
N GLY A 126 8.41 -9.80 1.99
CA GLY A 126 8.81 -8.63 1.24
C GLY A 126 7.69 -7.66 0.95
N ASP A 127 8.09 -6.52 0.42
CA ASP A 127 7.20 -5.50 -0.11
C ASP A 127 7.31 -5.58 -1.64
N PHE A 128 6.23 -5.93 -2.36
CA PHE A 128 6.35 -6.34 -3.76
C PHE A 128 5.08 -6.18 -4.61
N ALA A 129 5.32 -5.90 -5.89
CA ALA A 129 4.41 -6.11 -7.00
C ALA A 129 5.13 -6.98 -8.05
N ILE A 130 4.54 -8.11 -8.40
CA ILE A 130 5.13 -9.14 -9.27
C ILE A 130 4.21 -9.34 -10.47
N ALA A 131 4.79 -9.48 -11.67
CA ALA A 131 4.11 -10.04 -12.83
C ALA A 131 5.01 -11.07 -13.52
N LEU A 132 4.48 -12.28 -13.68
CA LEU A 132 5.19 -13.44 -14.17
C LEU A 132 4.42 -14.08 -15.33
N TRP A 133 5.12 -14.43 -16.40
CA TRP A 133 4.60 -15.21 -17.51
C TRP A 133 5.18 -16.61 -17.50
N ASP A 134 4.32 -17.62 -17.56
CA ASP A 134 4.70 -19.02 -17.67
C ASP A 134 4.16 -19.56 -19.00
N SER A 135 5.05 -19.71 -20.00
CA SER A 135 4.64 -20.13 -21.34
C SER A 135 4.22 -21.59 -21.40
N ALA A 136 4.77 -22.46 -20.54
CA ALA A 136 4.40 -23.87 -20.50
C ALA A 136 2.96 -24.04 -19.98
N ARG A 137 2.51 -23.15 -19.09
CA ARG A 137 1.13 -23.12 -18.56
C ARG A 137 0.22 -22.12 -19.28
N GLU A 138 0.76 -21.37 -20.25
CA GLU A 138 0.08 -20.28 -20.96
C GLU A 138 -0.69 -19.33 -20.02
N GLN A 139 -0.02 -18.88 -18.95
CA GLN A 139 -0.65 -18.04 -17.93
C GLN A 139 0.20 -16.85 -17.50
N LEU A 140 -0.48 -15.74 -17.25
CA LEU A 140 0.05 -14.54 -16.62
C LEU A 140 -0.37 -14.54 -15.15
N VAL A 141 0.60 -14.36 -14.25
CA VAL A 141 0.43 -14.35 -12.81
C VAL A 141 0.86 -13.01 -12.27
N LEU A 142 -0.01 -12.31 -11.55
CA LEU A 142 0.31 -11.09 -10.82
C LEU A 142 0.16 -11.33 -9.32
N ALA A 143 1.06 -10.77 -8.51
CA ALA A 143 0.95 -10.80 -7.05
C ALA A 143 1.25 -9.42 -6.47
N ARG A 144 0.46 -8.99 -5.47
CA ARG A 144 0.73 -7.79 -4.68
C ARG A 144 0.94 -8.23 -3.23
N ASP A 145 1.92 -7.62 -2.57
CA ASP A 145 2.32 -7.96 -1.21
C ASP A 145 1.18 -7.87 -0.19
N ARG A 146 1.41 -8.49 0.97
CA ARG A 146 0.42 -8.74 2.02
C ARG A 146 -0.34 -7.49 2.43
N LEU A 147 0.34 -6.35 2.53
CA LEU A 147 -0.22 -5.09 3.02
C LEU A 147 -0.39 -4.03 1.92
N GLY A 148 -0.04 -4.37 0.67
CA GLY A 148 -0.21 -3.49 -0.48
C GLY A 148 0.79 -2.35 -0.52
N VAL A 149 2.00 -2.53 0.01
CA VAL A 149 3.06 -1.52 0.02
C VAL A 149 3.38 -1.06 -1.40
N LYS A 150 3.45 -1.99 -2.36
CA LYS A 150 3.76 -1.63 -3.76
C LYS A 150 2.47 -1.56 -4.60
N PRO A 151 2.28 -0.48 -5.39
CA PRO A 151 1.08 -0.35 -6.20
C PRO A 151 1.13 -1.28 -7.41
N LEU A 152 -0.03 -1.83 -7.76
CA LEU A 152 -0.22 -2.62 -8.97
C LEU A 152 -1.65 -2.44 -9.49
N TYR A 153 -1.76 -1.86 -10.68
CA TYR A 153 -3.00 -1.58 -11.37
C TYR A 153 -3.13 -2.48 -12.59
N PHE A 154 -4.38 -2.75 -13.00
CA PHE A 154 -4.66 -3.49 -14.22
C PHE A 154 -5.93 -3.03 -14.93
N TYR A 155 -5.96 -3.23 -16.25
CA TYR A 155 -7.13 -3.08 -17.13
C TYR A 155 -7.40 -4.43 -17.77
N HIS A 156 -8.67 -4.85 -17.80
CA HIS A 156 -9.06 -6.15 -18.34
C HIS A 156 -10.38 -6.06 -19.10
N GLN A 157 -10.31 -6.08 -20.43
CA GLN A 157 -11.49 -6.01 -21.31
C GLN A 157 -11.15 -6.48 -22.73
N ASP A 158 -12.13 -7.06 -23.43
CA ASP A 158 -12.07 -7.33 -24.88
C ASP A 158 -10.83 -8.14 -25.33
N GLY A 159 -10.44 -9.16 -24.55
CA GLY A 159 -9.28 -9.98 -24.87
C GLY A 159 -7.94 -9.32 -24.54
N ARG A 160 -7.94 -8.20 -23.81
CA ARG A 160 -6.75 -7.45 -23.43
C ARG A 160 -6.59 -7.38 -21.94
N PHE A 161 -5.39 -7.67 -21.46
CA PHE A 161 -4.98 -7.45 -20.08
C PHE A 161 -3.77 -6.54 -20.06
N ILE A 162 -3.85 -5.41 -19.35
CA ILE A 162 -2.75 -4.43 -19.23
C ILE A 162 -2.50 -4.24 -17.75
N PHE A 163 -1.25 -4.16 -17.31
CA PHE A 163 -0.91 -3.87 -15.92
C PHE A 163 0.25 -2.89 -15.83
N ALA A 164 0.32 -2.17 -14.72
CA ALA A 164 1.46 -1.33 -14.39
C ALA A 164 1.51 -0.95 -12.91
N SER A 165 2.68 -0.48 -12.46
CA SER A 165 2.84 0.17 -11.15
C SER A 165 2.08 1.49 -11.04
N GLU A 166 1.83 2.18 -12.16
CA GLU A 166 1.20 3.51 -12.20
C GLU A 166 0.17 3.60 -13.34
N ILE A 167 -0.95 4.28 -13.10
CA ILE A 167 -2.09 4.31 -14.03
C ILE A 167 -1.70 5.00 -15.36
N LYS A 168 -0.86 6.05 -15.30
CA LYS A 168 -0.35 6.76 -16.49
C LYS A 168 0.29 5.84 -17.54
N ALA A 169 0.86 4.71 -17.12
CA ALA A 169 1.42 3.71 -18.03
C ALA A 169 0.31 2.94 -18.76
N ILE A 170 -0.76 2.53 -18.06
CA ILE A 170 -1.91 1.86 -18.67
C ILE A 170 -2.59 2.78 -19.70
N LEU A 171 -2.69 4.09 -19.40
CA LEU A 171 -3.27 5.10 -20.28
C LEU A 171 -2.48 5.34 -21.59
N GLN A 172 -1.26 4.81 -21.73
CA GLN A 172 -0.54 4.85 -23.01
C GLN A 172 -1.13 3.91 -24.06
N HIS A 173 -1.96 2.95 -23.65
CA HIS A 173 -2.59 2.01 -24.55
C HIS A 173 -3.79 2.67 -25.26
N PRO A 174 -3.86 2.69 -26.61
CA PRO A 174 -4.90 3.42 -27.36
C PRO A 174 -6.34 3.00 -27.07
N ALA A 175 -6.54 1.76 -26.64
CA ALA A 175 -7.86 1.24 -26.26
C ALA A 175 -8.34 1.68 -24.86
N VAL A 176 -7.50 2.31 -24.04
CA VAL A 176 -7.86 2.75 -22.70
C VAL A 176 -8.14 4.25 -22.73
N THR A 177 -9.34 4.64 -22.33
CA THR A 177 -9.77 6.04 -22.27
C THR A 177 -9.80 6.53 -20.82
N PRO A 178 -9.37 7.77 -20.53
CA PRO A 178 -9.39 8.32 -19.18
C PRO A 178 -10.82 8.80 -18.81
N GLU A 179 -11.74 7.86 -18.64
CA GLU A 179 -13.11 8.13 -18.21
C GLU A 179 -13.25 8.10 -16.69
N LEU A 180 -13.95 9.08 -16.11
CA LEU A 180 -14.20 9.13 -14.67
C LEU A 180 -15.16 8.01 -14.22
N ASP A 181 -14.78 7.27 -13.19
CA ASP A 181 -15.68 6.41 -12.43
C ASP A 181 -16.38 7.20 -11.31
N GLU A 182 -17.66 7.51 -11.52
CA GLU A 182 -18.47 8.32 -10.59
C GLU A 182 -18.77 7.59 -9.27
N THR A 183 -18.78 6.26 -9.27
CA THR A 183 -18.93 5.46 -8.05
C THR A 183 -17.64 5.53 -7.23
N ALA A 184 -16.49 5.35 -7.88
CA ALA A 184 -15.20 5.53 -7.24
C ALA A 184 -15.02 6.96 -6.69
N LEU A 185 -15.50 7.98 -7.41
CA LEU A 185 -15.50 9.37 -6.92
C LEU A 185 -16.34 9.54 -5.65
N SER A 186 -17.51 8.89 -5.56
CA SER A 186 -18.33 8.89 -4.33
C SER A 186 -17.56 8.30 -3.14
N HIS A 187 -16.83 7.21 -3.34
CA HIS A 187 -16.00 6.59 -2.31
C HIS A 187 -14.80 7.46 -1.93
N TYR A 188 -14.13 8.06 -2.91
CA TYR A 188 -13.02 8.99 -2.69
C TYR A 188 -13.43 10.17 -1.80
N LEU A 189 -14.60 10.77 -2.03
CA LEU A 189 -15.10 11.86 -1.19
C LEU A 189 -15.28 11.42 0.27
N THR A 190 -15.69 10.17 0.50
CA THR A 190 -15.82 9.63 1.85
C THR A 190 -14.45 9.34 2.49
N PHE A 191 -13.54 8.67 1.77
CA PHE A 191 -12.35 8.04 2.35
C PHE A 191 -10.99 8.70 2.04
N LEU A 192 -10.98 9.83 1.32
CA LEU A 192 -9.76 10.52 0.81
C LEU A 192 -8.95 9.73 -0.24
N THR A 193 -9.34 8.48 -0.50
CA THR A 193 -8.78 7.57 -1.49
C THR A 193 -9.86 6.69 -2.09
N THR A 194 -9.61 6.13 -3.27
CA THR A 194 -10.45 5.11 -3.88
C THR A 194 -10.17 3.74 -3.26
N PRO A 195 -11.17 3.04 -2.70
CA PRO A 195 -10.98 1.69 -2.18
C PRO A 195 -10.64 0.71 -3.31
N ALA A 196 -9.73 -0.24 -3.07
CA ALA A 196 -9.52 -1.36 -3.97
C ALA A 196 -10.82 -2.18 -4.11
N PRO A 197 -11.13 -2.73 -5.31
CA PRO A 197 -10.30 -2.73 -6.51
C PRO A 197 -10.52 -1.51 -7.41
N SER A 198 -11.23 -0.47 -6.98
CA SER A 198 -11.59 0.65 -7.85
C SER A 198 -10.46 1.68 -7.99
N THR A 199 -10.47 2.42 -9.11
CA THR A 199 -9.73 3.67 -9.29
C THR A 199 -10.71 4.75 -9.79
N LEU A 200 -10.30 6.01 -9.82
CA LEU A 200 -11.10 7.08 -10.46
C LEU A 200 -11.20 6.93 -11.98
N PHE A 201 -10.48 5.99 -12.59
CA PHE A 201 -10.53 5.69 -14.01
C PHE A 201 -11.37 4.44 -14.27
N ARG A 202 -12.45 4.59 -15.03
CA ARG A 202 -13.31 3.47 -15.43
C ARG A 202 -12.50 2.41 -16.17
N GLY A 203 -12.68 1.16 -15.78
CA GLY A 203 -12.00 0.00 -16.38
C GLY A 203 -10.60 -0.27 -15.84
N ILE A 204 -9.97 0.69 -15.14
CA ILE A 204 -8.69 0.49 -14.47
C ILE A 204 -8.96 0.14 -13.01
N ARG A 205 -8.38 -0.97 -12.55
CA ARG A 205 -8.57 -1.54 -11.23
C ARG A 205 -7.25 -1.67 -10.50
N LYS A 206 -7.29 -1.65 -9.17
CA LYS A 206 -6.18 -2.01 -8.29
C LYS A 206 -6.20 -3.50 -8.02
N LEU A 207 -5.05 -4.16 -8.04
CA LEU A 207 -4.94 -5.49 -7.40
C LEU A 207 -4.97 -5.27 -5.88
N PRO A 208 -5.92 -5.85 -5.12
CA PRO A 208 -5.96 -5.66 -3.67
C PRO A 208 -4.72 -6.25 -2.97
N ALA A 209 -4.40 -5.75 -1.78
CA ALA A 209 -3.30 -6.24 -0.94
C ALA A 209 -3.49 -7.72 -0.54
N GLY A 210 -2.44 -8.53 -0.63
CA GLY A 210 -2.47 -9.96 -0.29
C GLY A 210 -3.20 -10.82 -1.33
N TYR A 211 -3.29 -10.37 -2.59
CA TYR A 211 -3.94 -11.11 -3.67
C TYR A 211 -2.96 -11.55 -4.77
N LEU A 212 -3.27 -12.73 -5.29
CA LEU A 212 -2.73 -13.32 -6.51
C LEU A 212 -3.80 -13.27 -7.60
N LEU A 213 -3.46 -12.77 -8.77
CA LEU A 213 -4.27 -12.82 -9.99
C LEU A 213 -3.63 -13.81 -10.95
N THR A 214 -4.43 -14.71 -11.52
CA THR A 214 -4.01 -15.63 -12.58
C THR A 214 -4.94 -15.46 -13.77
N LEU A 215 -4.37 -15.15 -14.94
CA LEU A 215 -5.08 -15.06 -16.21
C LEU A 215 -4.55 -16.14 -17.14
N LYS A 216 -5.44 -16.93 -17.74
CA LYS A 216 -5.12 -17.97 -18.72
C LYS A 216 -5.48 -17.53 -20.14
N ARG A 217 -4.95 -18.24 -21.13
CA ARG A 217 -5.10 -17.92 -22.56
C ARG A 217 -6.55 -17.90 -23.05
N ASP A 218 -7.42 -18.70 -22.43
CA ASP A 218 -8.86 -18.75 -22.69
C ASP A 218 -9.63 -17.53 -22.11
N GLY A 219 -8.95 -16.64 -21.39
CA GLY A 219 -9.52 -15.48 -20.71
C GLY A 219 -10.01 -15.77 -19.29
N SER A 220 -9.83 -17.00 -18.78
CA SER A 220 -10.15 -17.34 -17.41
C SER A 220 -9.28 -16.54 -16.44
N LEU A 221 -9.90 -15.60 -15.71
CA LEU A 221 -9.26 -14.79 -14.68
C LEU A 221 -9.69 -15.28 -13.29
N ARG A 222 -8.71 -15.58 -12.45
CA ARG A 222 -8.92 -15.95 -11.04
C ARG A 222 -8.17 -15.01 -10.12
N LEU A 223 -8.88 -14.47 -9.12
CA LEU A 223 -8.30 -13.79 -7.97
C LEU A 223 -8.30 -14.75 -6.78
N LYS A 224 -7.15 -14.91 -6.13
CA LYS A 224 -6.98 -15.70 -4.89
C LYS A 224 -6.34 -14.78 -3.85
N GLN A 225 -7.04 -14.54 -2.75
CA GLN A 225 -6.43 -13.96 -1.56
C GLN A 225 -5.50 -15.02 -0.96
N TYR A 226 -4.21 -14.71 -0.86
CA TYR A 226 -3.21 -15.61 -0.25
C TYR A 226 -2.85 -15.19 1.17
N TRP A 227 -3.16 -13.95 1.56
CA TRP A 227 -2.96 -13.45 2.91
C TRP A 227 -4.07 -12.49 3.33
N ASP A 228 -4.36 -12.47 4.64
CA ASP A 228 -5.30 -11.54 5.25
C ASP A 228 -4.82 -11.12 6.64
N ALA A 229 -5.05 -9.86 7.01
CA ALA A 229 -4.73 -9.29 8.31
C ALA A 229 -5.78 -9.67 9.36
N LEU A 230 -6.09 -10.96 9.46
CA LEU A 230 -7.04 -11.46 10.45
C LEU A 230 -6.33 -11.62 11.79
N PRO A 231 -6.96 -11.23 12.91
CA PRO A 231 -6.43 -11.58 14.23
C PRO A 231 -6.31 -13.10 14.35
N PRO A 232 -5.38 -13.63 15.17
CA PRO A 232 -5.30 -15.05 15.41
C PRO A 232 -6.60 -15.56 16.05
N ALA A 233 -6.96 -16.80 15.74
CA ALA A 233 -8.17 -17.43 16.29
C ALA A 233 -8.08 -17.66 17.81
N HIS A 234 -6.85 -17.74 18.32
CA HIS A 234 -6.55 -17.89 19.74
C HIS A 234 -5.46 -16.88 20.13
N VAL A 235 -5.74 -16.09 21.16
CA VAL A 235 -4.77 -15.18 21.75
C VAL A 235 -4.01 -15.95 22.83
N GLU A 236 -2.69 -15.99 22.71
CA GLU A 236 -1.87 -16.59 23.75
C GLU A 236 -1.87 -15.72 25.01
N GLU A 237 -2.14 -16.33 26.16
CA GLU A 237 -1.99 -15.65 27.45
C GLU A 237 -0.51 -15.47 27.78
N ARG A 238 -0.01 -14.24 27.61
CA ARG A 238 1.34 -13.84 28.03
C ARG A 238 1.26 -12.62 28.94
N SER A 239 2.31 -12.40 29.73
CA SER A 239 2.45 -11.17 30.51
C SER A 239 2.76 -9.98 29.60
N GLU A 240 2.44 -8.76 30.06
CA GLU A 240 2.78 -7.52 29.35
C GLU A 240 4.27 -7.42 29.03
N ALA A 241 5.14 -7.85 29.96
CA ALA A 241 6.59 -7.85 29.75
C ALA A 241 7.02 -8.81 28.62
N GLU A 242 6.37 -9.97 28.50
CA GLU A 242 6.63 -10.92 27.41
C GLU A 242 6.15 -10.38 26.06
N HIS A 243 4.99 -9.72 26.00
CA HIS A 243 4.53 -9.05 24.78
C HIS A 243 5.49 -7.93 24.36
N CYS A 244 5.92 -7.07 25.28
CA CYS A 244 6.90 -6.02 25.01
C CYS A 244 8.23 -6.59 24.48
N ALA A 245 8.73 -7.67 25.09
CA ALA A 245 9.96 -8.32 24.66
C ALA A 245 9.82 -8.92 23.25
N GLU A 246 8.69 -9.55 22.96
CA GLU A 246 8.45 -10.17 21.65
C GLU A 246 8.24 -9.13 20.55
N ILE A 247 7.49 -8.06 20.81
CA ILE A 247 7.34 -6.92 19.89
C ILE A 247 8.71 -6.33 19.55
N LEU A 248 9.56 -6.08 20.55
CA LEU A 248 10.91 -5.56 20.32
C LEU A 248 11.79 -6.55 19.55
N ARG A 249 11.65 -7.86 19.79
CA ARG A 249 12.37 -8.89 19.04
C ARG A 249 11.96 -8.90 17.57
N LEU A 250 10.66 -8.89 17.29
CA LEU A 250 10.08 -8.89 15.95
C LEU A 250 10.42 -7.59 15.20
N LEU A 251 10.28 -6.43 15.84
CA LEU A 251 10.61 -5.15 15.25
C LEU A 251 12.12 -5.03 14.95
N ARG A 252 12.99 -5.47 15.86
CA ARG A 252 14.45 -5.49 15.61
C ARG A 252 14.80 -6.35 14.40
N ALA A 253 14.22 -7.55 14.30
CA ALA A 253 14.41 -8.43 13.14
C ALA A 253 13.88 -7.80 11.84
N SER A 254 12.72 -7.14 11.90
CA SER A 254 12.12 -6.43 10.77
C SER A 254 12.97 -5.27 10.27
N ILE A 255 13.51 -4.45 11.17
CA ILE A 255 14.42 -3.36 10.83
C ILE A 255 15.69 -3.91 10.20
N GLY A 256 16.28 -4.95 10.80
CA GLY A 256 17.50 -5.59 10.31
C GLY A 256 17.37 -6.12 8.89
N LYS A 257 16.30 -6.86 8.57
CA LYS A 257 16.11 -7.38 7.20
C LYS A 257 15.82 -6.28 6.17
N ARG A 258 15.23 -5.16 6.59
CA ARG A 258 15.02 -3.96 5.76
C ARG A 258 16.26 -3.07 5.63
N MET A 259 17.40 -3.44 6.22
CA MET A 259 18.71 -2.82 5.95
C MET A 259 19.43 -3.46 4.76
N MET A 260 18.87 -4.52 4.15
CA MET A 260 19.40 -5.18 2.95
C MET A 260 19.55 -4.21 1.77
N SER A 261 20.77 -3.77 1.47
CA SER A 261 21.03 -2.74 0.44
C SER A 261 22.51 -2.69 0.07
N ASP A 262 22.84 -2.57 -1.23
CA ASP A 262 24.19 -2.23 -1.74
C ASP A 262 24.37 -0.71 -1.95
N VAL A 263 23.34 0.09 -1.63
CA VAL A 263 23.34 1.56 -1.70
C VAL A 263 23.07 2.19 -0.32
N PRO A 264 23.41 3.47 -0.09
CA PRO A 264 23.19 4.12 1.19
C PRO A 264 21.71 4.16 1.60
N PHE A 265 21.45 3.90 2.88
CA PHE A 265 20.12 3.89 3.47
C PHE A 265 20.04 4.73 4.75
N GLY A 266 18.84 5.15 5.14
CA GLY A 266 18.61 5.98 6.33
C GLY A 266 17.19 5.89 6.88
N VAL A 267 16.79 6.87 7.69
CA VAL A 267 15.47 6.93 8.35
C VAL A 267 14.83 8.31 8.20
N PHE A 268 13.52 8.35 7.91
CA PHE A 268 12.74 9.56 8.11
C PHE A 268 12.39 9.71 9.59
N LEU A 269 12.86 10.79 10.20
CA LEU A 269 12.80 11.00 11.65
C LEU A 269 11.86 12.17 11.98
N SER A 270 10.73 11.86 12.62
CA SER A 270 9.85 12.88 13.23
C SER A 270 10.24 13.16 14.68
N GLY A 271 10.84 12.20 15.38
CA GLY A 271 11.01 12.26 16.83
C GLY A 271 9.77 11.77 17.61
N GLY A 272 8.74 11.30 16.91
CA GLY A 272 7.70 10.44 17.49
C GLY A 272 8.25 9.07 17.88
N VAL A 273 7.50 8.31 18.68
CA VAL A 273 7.97 7.03 19.24
C VAL A 273 8.34 6.01 18.14
N ASP A 274 7.60 5.99 17.03
CA ASP A 274 7.80 4.99 15.96
C ASP A 274 9.10 5.23 15.18
N SER A 275 9.30 6.47 14.72
CA SER A 275 10.53 6.84 14.00
C SER A 275 11.75 6.82 14.91
N SER A 276 11.59 7.15 16.20
CA SER A 276 12.65 7.07 17.20
C SER A 276 13.04 5.62 17.51
N ALA A 277 12.07 4.72 17.64
CA ALA A 277 12.32 3.30 17.82
C ALA A 277 13.04 2.69 16.61
N ASN A 278 12.69 3.15 15.39
CA ASN A 278 13.39 2.76 14.18
C ASN A 278 14.87 3.18 14.22
N VAL A 279 15.16 4.45 14.51
CA VAL A 279 16.55 4.95 14.66
C VAL A 279 17.30 4.18 15.74
N ALA A 280 16.69 3.94 16.90
CA ALA A 280 17.32 3.26 18.02
C ALA A 280 17.74 1.83 17.65
N LEU A 281 16.82 1.04 17.11
CA LEU A 281 17.05 -0.37 16.76
C LEU A 281 17.92 -0.52 15.51
N MET A 282 17.93 0.47 14.61
CA MET A 282 18.85 0.52 13.48
C MET A 282 20.28 0.84 13.95
N ALA A 283 20.44 1.81 14.86
CA ALA A 283 21.74 2.17 15.42
C ALA A 283 22.41 1.01 16.17
N GLU A 284 21.63 0.14 16.84
CA GLU A 284 22.14 -1.10 17.46
C GLU A 284 22.81 -2.06 16.46
N GLN A 285 22.43 -1.98 15.18
CA GLN A 285 22.84 -2.91 14.13
C GLN A 285 23.83 -2.29 13.13
N MET A 286 24.25 -1.04 13.35
CA MET A 286 25.16 -0.31 12.47
C MET A 286 26.48 0.02 13.17
N SER A 287 27.55 0.06 12.37
CA SER A 287 28.90 0.45 12.82
C SER A 287 29.23 1.93 12.57
N HIS A 288 28.31 2.66 11.97
CA HIS A 288 28.43 4.07 11.59
C HIS A 288 27.11 4.79 11.89
N PRO A 289 27.13 6.12 12.03
CA PRO A 289 25.92 6.90 12.29
C PRO A 289 24.80 6.63 11.28
N VAL A 290 23.58 6.50 11.78
CA VAL A 290 22.38 6.43 10.94
C VAL A 290 22.18 7.78 10.23
N ASP A 291 21.96 7.78 8.93
CA ASP A 291 21.48 8.98 8.22
C ASP A 291 20.01 9.23 8.53
N THR A 292 19.68 10.40 9.08
CA THR A 292 18.30 10.76 9.45
C THR A 292 17.86 12.04 8.78
N PHE A 293 16.60 12.08 8.34
CA PHE A 293 16.05 13.19 7.56
C PHE A 293 14.75 13.69 8.18
N THR A 294 14.68 15.00 8.40
CA THR A 294 13.51 15.67 8.98
C THR A 294 13.08 16.84 8.11
N VAL A 295 11.77 17.08 8.06
CA VAL A 295 11.19 18.27 7.44
C VAL A 295 10.53 19.13 8.51
N GLY A 296 10.72 20.45 8.38
CA GLY A 296 10.03 21.45 9.17
C GLY A 296 9.36 22.51 8.29
N PHE A 297 8.56 23.35 8.91
CA PHE A 297 7.72 24.39 8.33
C PHE A 297 8.20 25.76 8.80
N GLN A 298 8.32 26.70 7.87
CA GLN A 298 8.81 28.05 8.15
C GLN A 298 7.84 28.87 9.01
N ASP A 299 6.55 28.86 8.66
CA ASP A 299 5.55 29.77 9.26
C ASP A 299 4.62 29.08 10.28
N HIS A 300 4.88 27.81 10.59
CA HIS A 300 4.04 26.98 11.46
C HIS A 300 4.87 26.23 12.50
N GLU A 301 5.57 26.95 13.37
CA GLU A 301 6.45 26.35 14.39
C GLU A 301 5.74 25.32 15.30
N TYR A 302 4.45 25.50 15.58
CA TYR A 302 3.67 24.55 16.40
C TYR A 302 3.44 23.19 15.72
N LEU A 303 3.67 23.08 14.41
CA LEU A 303 3.62 21.82 13.66
C LEU A 303 5.02 21.18 13.54
N ASN A 304 6.09 21.86 13.98
CA ASN A 304 7.45 21.37 13.81
C ASN A 304 7.80 20.32 14.84
N GLU A 305 8.34 19.21 14.34
CA GLU A 305 8.87 18.12 15.16
C GLU A 305 10.41 18.18 15.24
N LEU A 306 11.03 19.25 14.72
CA LEU A 306 12.48 19.44 14.62
C LEU A 306 13.20 19.30 15.96
N GLU A 307 12.65 19.83 17.06
CA GLU A 307 13.32 19.72 18.36
C GLU A 307 13.34 18.28 18.89
N SER A 308 12.23 17.56 18.71
CA SER A 308 12.11 16.13 19.06
C SER A 308 13.06 15.30 18.21
N ALA A 309 13.09 15.52 16.89
CA ALA A 309 14.01 14.87 15.97
C ALA A 309 15.49 15.14 16.33
N ARG A 310 15.85 16.40 16.60
CA ARG A 310 17.20 16.78 17.05
C ARG A 310 17.60 16.13 18.37
N ARG A 311 16.64 15.88 19.27
CA ARG A 311 16.92 15.18 20.53
C ARG A 311 17.33 13.74 20.25
N VAL A 312 16.52 13.01 19.49
CA VAL A 312 16.81 11.62 19.09
C VAL A 312 18.14 11.55 18.32
N ALA A 313 18.37 12.50 17.41
CA ALA A 313 19.62 12.59 16.66
C ALA A 313 20.86 12.76 17.55
N ARG A 314 20.76 13.54 18.63
CA ARG A 314 21.85 13.68 19.62
C ARG A 314 22.03 12.41 20.44
N ASP A 315 20.94 11.81 20.90
CA ASP A 315 20.97 10.63 21.77
C ASP A 315 21.58 9.42 21.06
N PHE A 316 21.30 9.26 19.76
CA PHE A 316 21.84 8.17 18.92
C PHE A 316 22.99 8.59 17.99
N GLN A 317 23.49 9.83 18.13
CA GLN A 317 24.63 10.37 17.38
C GLN A 317 24.49 10.20 15.85
N THR A 318 23.30 10.43 15.31
CA THR A 318 22.97 10.23 13.89
C THR A 318 23.60 11.30 13.00
N ASN A 319 23.81 11.01 11.71
CA ASN A 319 24.08 12.04 10.70
C ASN A 319 22.75 12.71 10.30
N HIS A 320 22.40 13.80 10.99
CA HIS A 320 21.08 14.41 10.92
C HIS A 320 21.00 15.52 9.87
N HIS A 321 19.99 15.44 9.01
CA HIS A 321 19.70 16.39 7.95
C HIS A 321 18.29 16.96 8.12
N GLU A 322 18.16 18.26 7.90
CA GLU A 322 16.88 18.97 8.02
C GLU A 322 16.61 19.80 6.76
N VAL A 323 15.33 19.89 6.36
CA VAL A 323 14.85 20.83 5.36
C VAL A 323 13.69 21.63 5.92
N ILE A 324 13.65 22.92 5.66
CA ILE A 324 12.52 23.78 6.00
C ILE A 324 11.76 24.14 4.73
N ILE A 325 10.44 23.99 4.76
CA ILE A 325 9.55 24.30 3.63
C ILE A 325 8.50 25.35 4.03
N GLY A 326 7.99 26.09 3.05
CA GLY A 326 6.93 27.07 3.21
C GLY A 326 5.87 26.99 2.11
N GLU A 327 5.11 28.08 1.95
CA GLU A 327 4.04 28.16 0.96
C GLU A 327 4.54 27.98 -0.48
N LYS A 328 5.73 28.49 -0.78
CA LYS A 328 6.31 28.40 -2.12
C LYS A 328 6.56 26.95 -2.54
N GLU A 329 7.10 26.14 -1.63
CA GLU A 329 7.34 24.71 -1.86
C GLU A 329 6.04 23.95 -2.15
N LEU A 330 4.96 24.29 -1.45
CA LEU A 330 3.63 23.75 -1.75
C LEU A 330 3.21 24.11 -3.18
N GLN A 331 3.24 25.40 -3.54
CA GLN A 331 2.80 25.87 -4.86
C GLN A 331 3.61 25.24 -6.00
N ASP A 332 4.94 25.15 -5.85
CA ASP A 332 5.85 24.59 -6.84
C ASP A 332 5.63 23.08 -7.03
N PHE A 333 5.27 22.35 -5.98
CA PHE A 333 5.07 20.91 -6.04
C PHE A 333 3.72 20.48 -6.61
N LEU A 334 2.67 21.30 -6.54
CA LEU A 334 1.30 20.92 -6.94
C LEU A 334 1.18 20.25 -8.33
N PRO A 335 1.78 20.78 -9.42
CA PRO A 335 1.70 20.12 -10.73
C PRO A 335 2.37 18.74 -10.74
N THR A 336 3.51 18.63 -10.06
CA THR A 336 4.28 17.40 -9.91
C THR A 336 3.51 16.37 -9.07
N LEU A 337 2.84 16.82 -8.00
CA LEU A 337 1.97 16.00 -7.18
C LEU A 337 0.86 15.33 -8.00
N VAL A 338 0.16 16.11 -8.83
CA VAL A 338 -0.91 15.59 -9.70
C VAL A 338 -0.38 14.54 -10.66
N PHE A 339 0.80 14.77 -11.26
CA PHE A 339 1.41 13.82 -12.17
C PHE A 339 1.78 12.49 -11.47
N HIS A 340 2.43 12.55 -10.31
CA HIS A 340 2.88 11.33 -9.62
C HIS A 340 1.75 10.55 -8.97
N GLN A 341 0.70 11.21 -8.46
CA GLN A 341 -0.42 10.52 -7.82
C GLN A 341 -1.28 9.71 -8.81
N ASP A 342 -1.27 10.02 -10.11
CA ASP A 342 -2.18 9.51 -11.16
C ASP A 342 -3.67 9.80 -10.95
N GLU A 343 -4.17 9.53 -9.75
CA GLU A 343 -5.49 9.86 -9.24
C GLU A 343 -5.31 10.59 -7.90
N PRO A 344 -6.14 11.60 -7.57
CA PRO A 344 -5.95 12.38 -6.36
C PRO A 344 -5.97 11.50 -5.09
N LEU A 345 -4.96 11.69 -4.23
CA LEU A 345 -4.95 11.26 -2.83
C LEU A 345 -5.01 12.51 -1.97
N ALA A 346 -6.10 12.69 -1.23
CA ALA A 346 -6.34 13.93 -0.48
C ALA A 346 -5.62 13.94 0.88
N ASP A 347 -4.29 13.87 0.83
CA ASP A 347 -3.42 13.89 2.02
C ASP A 347 -2.37 15.02 1.92
N PRO A 348 -2.42 16.05 2.78
CA PRO A 348 -1.45 17.14 2.76
C PRO A 348 -0.02 16.69 3.07
N VAL A 349 0.20 15.52 3.68
CA VAL A 349 1.53 14.96 4.00
C VAL A 349 2.37 14.72 2.74
N CYS A 350 1.74 14.61 1.56
CA CYS A 350 2.45 14.46 0.28
C CYS A 350 3.53 15.54 0.06
N VAL A 351 3.27 16.77 0.52
CA VAL A 351 4.17 17.91 0.29
C VAL A 351 5.43 17.80 1.16
N PRO A 352 5.37 17.75 2.50
CA PRO A 352 6.55 17.56 3.33
C PRO A 352 7.30 16.26 3.00
N LEU A 353 6.58 15.19 2.66
CA LEU A 353 7.18 13.92 2.27
C LEU A 353 8.04 14.03 1.01
N TYR A 354 7.59 14.77 -0.01
CA TYR A 354 8.37 14.98 -1.23
C TYR A 354 9.70 15.70 -0.92
N TYR A 355 9.66 16.74 -0.08
CA TYR A 355 10.84 17.53 0.22
C TYR A 355 11.84 16.81 1.13
N VAL A 356 11.37 16.01 2.11
CA VAL A 356 12.28 15.18 2.92
C VAL A 356 12.89 14.04 2.09
N ALA A 357 12.15 13.46 1.14
CA ALA A 357 12.70 12.48 0.20
C ALA A 357 13.71 13.11 -0.76
N LYS A 358 13.44 14.33 -1.24
CA LYS A 358 14.38 15.11 -2.05
C LYS A 358 15.67 15.42 -1.28
N LEU A 359 15.55 15.75 0.01
CA LEU A 359 16.70 15.95 0.91
C LEU A 359 17.53 14.66 1.04
N ALA A 360 16.88 13.52 1.29
CA ALA A 360 17.55 12.22 1.36
C ALA A 360 18.29 11.88 0.07
N ARG A 361 17.64 12.07 -1.10
CA ARG A 361 18.27 11.87 -2.40
C ARG A 361 19.49 12.77 -2.60
N ALA A 362 19.39 14.05 -2.22
CA ALA A 362 20.49 15.00 -2.33
C ALA A 362 21.69 14.66 -1.42
N ALA A 363 21.43 14.01 -0.29
CA ALA A 363 22.46 13.48 0.61
C ALA A 363 23.07 12.15 0.14
N GLY A 364 22.56 11.55 -0.95
CA GLY A 364 23.04 10.28 -1.49
C GLY A 364 22.32 9.03 -0.95
N THR A 365 21.31 9.22 -0.09
CA THR A 365 20.50 8.12 0.44
C THR A 365 19.44 7.70 -0.57
N ILE A 366 19.42 6.41 -0.91
CA ILE A 366 18.53 5.83 -1.92
C ILE A 366 17.38 5.06 -1.28
N VAL A 367 17.59 4.52 -0.07
CA VAL A 367 16.61 3.76 0.69
C VAL A 367 16.35 4.43 2.03
N VAL A 368 15.09 4.53 2.45
CA VAL A 368 14.73 5.07 3.76
C VAL A 368 13.74 4.14 4.46
N GLN A 369 13.93 3.91 5.75
CA GLN A 369 12.91 3.30 6.58
C GLN A 369 12.03 4.38 7.22
N THR A 370 10.76 4.05 7.44
CA THR A 370 9.78 4.97 8.03
C THR A 370 9.00 4.30 9.16
N GLY A 371 8.31 5.09 9.98
CA GLY A 371 7.43 4.60 11.05
C GLY A 371 6.02 4.22 10.60
N GLU A 372 5.72 4.26 9.29
CA GLU A 372 4.37 4.02 8.77
C GLU A 372 3.88 2.61 9.16
N GLY A 373 2.61 2.51 9.56
CA GLY A 373 1.99 1.25 9.97
C GLY A 373 1.92 1.04 11.48
N ALA A 374 2.72 1.75 12.27
CA ALA A 374 2.76 1.59 13.72
C ALA A 374 1.43 1.97 14.39
N ASP A 375 0.89 3.15 14.06
CA ASP A 375 -0.38 3.64 14.59
C ASP A 375 -1.55 2.71 14.22
N GLU A 376 -1.54 2.12 13.03
CA GLU A 376 -2.60 1.22 12.56
C GLU A 376 -2.66 -0.06 13.38
N ILE A 377 -1.51 -0.69 13.65
CA ILE A 377 -1.45 -1.99 14.33
C ILE A 377 -1.49 -1.87 15.85
N PHE A 378 -0.98 -0.76 16.43
CA PHE A 378 -0.98 -0.54 17.88
C PHE A 378 -2.09 0.40 18.36
N GLY A 379 -2.94 0.92 17.46
CA GLY A 379 -4.05 1.79 17.80
C GLY A 379 -3.64 3.17 18.31
N GLY A 380 -2.57 3.74 17.77
CA GLY A 380 -1.94 4.97 18.24
C GLY A 380 -2.73 6.27 18.01
N TYR A 381 -3.80 6.21 17.19
CA TYR A 381 -4.60 7.39 16.88
C TYR A 381 -5.56 7.81 18.01
N ASP A 382 -5.53 9.10 18.40
CA ASP A 382 -6.52 9.70 19.32
C ASP A 382 -7.98 9.44 18.92
N LYS A 383 -8.25 9.39 17.61
CA LYS A 383 -9.58 9.07 17.09
C LYS A 383 -10.04 7.67 17.49
N TYR A 384 -9.14 6.70 17.63
CA TYR A 384 -9.52 5.36 18.06
C TYR A 384 -10.07 5.39 19.48
N VAL A 385 -9.36 6.08 20.39
CA VAL A 385 -9.79 6.28 21.77
C VAL A 385 -11.17 6.95 21.82
N LEU A 386 -11.40 7.98 21.00
CA LEU A 386 -12.70 8.63 20.90
C LEU A 386 -13.82 7.65 20.49
N TYR A 387 -13.62 6.85 19.44
CA TYR A 387 -14.61 5.88 18.97
C TYR A 387 -14.86 4.76 19.99
N LEU A 388 -13.82 4.27 20.66
CA LEU A 388 -13.95 3.29 21.75
C LEU A 388 -14.80 3.84 22.90
N GLN A 389 -14.58 5.08 23.30
CA GLN A 389 -15.38 5.74 24.34
C GLN A 389 -16.85 5.88 23.93
N ILE A 390 -17.13 6.27 22.69
CA ILE A 390 -18.50 6.34 22.15
C ILE A 390 -19.15 4.96 22.15
N TYR A 391 -18.38 3.94 21.75
CA TYR A 391 -18.85 2.56 21.68
C TYR A 391 -19.25 2.02 23.05
N GLU A 392 -18.35 2.12 24.03
CA GLU A 392 -18.52 1.57 25.38
C GLU A 392 -19.59 2.30 26.21
N ARG A 393 -19.65 3.63 26.09
CA ARG A 393 -20.62 4.44 26.85
C ARG A 393 -22.03 4.32 26.28
N PHE A 394 -22.18 4.33 24.96
CA PHE A 394 -23.48 4.49 24.31
C PHE A 394 -23.78 3.41 23.27
N TRP A 395 -22.93 3.26 22.25
CA TRP A 395 -23.27 2.50 21.04
C TRP A 395 -23.63 1.05 21.32
N ARG A 396 -22.82 0.35 22.12
CA ARG A 396 -23.02 -1.08 22.45
C ARG A 396 -24.37 -1.36 23.13
N ARG A 397 -24.87 -0.42 23.93
CA ARG A 397 -26.19 -0.53 24.57
C ARG A 397 -27.29 -0.17 23.58
N ALA A 398 -27.08 0.89 22.80
CA ALA A 398 -28.03 1.36 21.82
C ALA A 398 -28.32 0.31 20.74
N THR A 399 -27.31 -0.41 20.24
CA THR A 399 -27.46 -1.44 19.19
C THR A 399 -28.26 -2.67 19.64
N ARG A 400 -28.34 -2.94 20.95
CA ARG A 400 -29.21 -4.01 21.52
C ARG A 400 -30.69 -3.68 21.43
N ALA A 401 -31.06 -2.42 21.24
CA ALA A 401 -32.46 -2.03 21.08
C ALA A 401 -33.04 -2.53 19.74
N PRO A 402 -34.35 -2.87 19.68
CA PRO A 402 -34.98 -3.32 18.45
C PRO A 402 -34.80 -2.32 17.30
N ALA A 403 -34.56 -2.81 16.08
CA ALA A 403 -34.26 -1.98 14.91
C ALA A 403 -35.32 -0.88 14.66
N ARG A 404 -36.61 -1.18 14.92
CA ARG A 404 -37.69 -0.19 14.79
C ARG A 404 -37.53 0.99 15.77
N LEU A 405 -37.16 0.71 17.03
CA LEU A 405 -36.95 1.74 18.04
C LEU A 405 -35.74 2.61 17.68
N ARG A 406 -34.64 1.99 17.25
CA ARG A 406 -33.46 2.71 16.77
C ARG A 406 -33.77 3.61 15.59
N ARG A 407 -34.53 3.11 14.60
CA ARG A 407 -34.93 3.88 13.42
C ARG A 407 -35.77 5.11 13.79
N VAL A 408 -36.75 4.94 14.68
CA VAL A 408 -37.58 6.06 15.17
C VAL A 408 -36.73 7.05 15.95
N ALA A 409 -35.90 6.58 16.89
CA ALA A 409 -35.03 7.44 17.68
C ALA A 409 -34.05 8.23 16.81
N GLY A 410 -33.41 7.59 15.82
CA GLY A 410 -32.50 8.24 14.88
C GLY A 410 -33.21 9.28 14.01
N ALA A 411 -34.41 8.97 13.49
CA ALA A 411 -35.18 9.90 12.67
C ALA A 411 -35.65 11.15 13.45
N LEU A 412 -35.98 10.99 14.74
CA LEU A 412 -36.38 12.10 15.61
C LEU A 412 -35.18 12.91 16.14
N ALA A 413 -34.05 12.24 16.42
CA ALA A 413 -32.86 12.90 16.97
C ALA A 413 -32.15 13.79 15.95
N GLN A 414 -32.09 13.38 14.68
CA GLN A 414 -31.41 14.13 13.62
C GLN A 414 -31.85 15.60 13.49
N PRO A 415 -33.13 15.94 13.28
CA PRO A 415 -33.56 17.32 13.11
C PRO A 415 -33.39 18.13 14.41
N VAL A 416 -33.58 17.51 15.57
CA VAL A 416 -33.40 18.16 16.88
C VAL A 416 -31.93 18.50 17.11
N MET A 417 -31.01 17.56 16.85
CA MET A 417 -29.57 17.77 16.99
C MET A 417 -29.05 18.81 16.01
N ALA A 418 -29.51 18.77 14.76
CA ALA A 418 -29.16 19.78 13.76
C ALA A 418 -29.65 21.18 14.18
N ALA A 419 -30.90 21.30 14.64
CA ALA A 419 -31.46 22.56 15.12
C ALA A 419 -30.78 23.07 16.40
N ALA A 420 -30.29 22.17 17.26
CA ALA A 420 -29.55 22.49 18.47
C ALA A 420 -28.07 22.83 18.22
N GLY A 421 -27.62 22.86 16.96
CA GLY A 421 -26.24 23.19 16.59
C GLY A 421 -25.22 22.11 16.98
N VAL A 422 -25.66 20.86 17.17
CA VAL A 422 -24.74 19.73 17.39
C VAL A 422 -23.83 19.60 16.16
N LYS A 423 -22.54 19.34 16.41
CA LYS A 423 -21.54 19.13 15.33
C LYS A 423 -22.05 18.08 14.34
N HIS A 424 -21.76 18.28 13.06
CA HIS A 424 -22.16 17.40 11.95
C HIS A 424 -22.04 15.90 12.27
N MET A 425 -20.90 15.51 12.84
CA MET A 425 -20.61 14.14 13.25
C MET A 425 -21.69 13.54 14.17
N GLY A 426 -22.23 14.30 15.13
CA GLY A 426 -23.26 13.79 16.04
C GLY A 426 -24.58 13.44 15.34
N VAL A 427 -24.97 14.26 14.35
CA VAL A 427 -26.16 14.02 13.52
C VAL A 427 -25.97 12.77 12.67
N GLU A 428 -24.80 12.61 12.07
CA GLU A 428 -24.45 11.44 11.28
C GLU A 428 -24.45 10.15 12.12
N LEU A 429 -23.90 10.18 13.33
CA LEU A 429 -23.93 9.02 14.23
C LEU A 429 -25.36 8.61 14.61
N ALA A 430 -26.25 9.58 14.84
CA ALA A 430 -27.67 9.29 15.09
C ALA A 430 -28.35 8.66 13.86
N ARG A 431 -27.99 9.09 12.65
CA ARG A 431 -28.45 8.49 11.38
C ARG A 431 -27.97 7.04 11.24
N ARG A 432 -26.67 6.79 11.40
CA ARG A 432 -26.08 5.44 11.34
C ARG A 432 -26.75 4.49 12.32
N LEU A 433 -26.95 4.93 13.56
CA LEU A 433 -27.62 4.11 14.58
C LEU A 433 -29.04 3.70 14.15
N GLY A 434 -29.81 4.65 13.60
CA GLY A 434 -31.17 4.41 13.12
C GLY A 434 -31.24 3.55 11.86
N ALA A 435 -30.20 3.61 11.02
CA ALA A 435 -30.03 2.82 9.81
C ALA A 435 -29.40 1.43 10.06
N ASN A 436 -28.97 1.13 11.30
CA ASN A 436 -28.23 -0.08 11.65
C ASN A 436 -26.88 -0.20 10.89
N GLU A 437 -26.19 0.92 10.76
CA GLU A 437 -24.88 0.98 10.12
C GLU A 437 -23.76 0.94 11.18
N PRO A 438 -22.54 0.52 10.82
CA PRO A 438 -21.40 0.51 11.73
C PRO A 438 -21.08 1.91 12.26
N LEU A 439 -20.62 1.98 13.53
CA LEU A 439 -20.17 3.23 14.15
C LEU A 439 -18.95 3.79 13.40
N PHE A 440 -17.94 2.95 13.21
CA PHE A 440 -16.67 3.29 12.61
C PHE A 440 -16.66 2.90 11.13
N TRP A 441 -16.33 3.86 10.27
CA TRP A 441 -16.15 3.66 8.83
C TRP A 441 -14.69 3.89 8.40
N GLY A 442 -13.83 4.31 9.33
CA GLY A 442 -12.47 4.79 9.09
C GLY A 442 -12.16 6.03 9.92
N ALA A 443 -10.89 6.23 10.24
CA ALA A 443 -10.36 7.35 11.00
C ALA A 443 -10.27 8.64 10.16
N ALA A 444 -10.36 8.53 8.83
CA ALA A 444 -10.25 9.65 7.90
C ALA A 444 -11.50 9.83 7.01
N VAL A 445 -12.69 9.70 7.60
CA VAL A 445 -13.96 9.98 6.88
C VAL A 445 -14.20 11.48 6.78
N VAL A 446 -14.34 12.00 5.55
CA VAL A 446 -14.54 13.44 5.29
C VAL A 446 -15.97 13.75 4.88
N TYR A 447 -16.45 13.18 3.77
CA TYR A 447 -17.85 13.32 3.36
C TYR A 447 -18.63 12.07 3.71
N ASP A 448 -19.34 12.11 4.83
CA ASP A 448 -20.36 11.11 5.15
C ASP A 448 -21.58 11.21 4.19
N GLU A 449 -22.54 10.30 4.35
CA GLU A 449 -23.69 10.22 3.44
C GLU A 449 -24.58 11.47 3.49
N ILE A 450 -24.63 12.18 4.62
CA ILE A 450 -25.37 13.44 4.73
C ILE A 450 -24.68 14.52 3.89
N LEU A 451 -23.37 14.71 4.05
CA LEU A 451 -22.62 15.71 3.28
C LEU A 451 -22.59 15.38 1.78
N LYS A 452 -22.39 14.12 1.40
CA LYS A 452 -22.47 13.71 -0.01
C LYS A 452 -23.82 14.02 -0.63
N SER A 453 -24.91 13.82 0.12
CA SER A 453 -26.25 14.18 -0.34
C SER A 453 -26.44 15.69 -0.58
N GLN A 454 -25.56 16.56 -0.07
CA GLN A 454 -25.62 18.01 -0.30
C GLN A 454 -24.77 18.44 -1.49
N VAL A 455 -23.61 17.81 -1.71
CA VAL A 455 -22.65 18.23 -2.75
C VAL A 455 -22.78 17.46 -4.07
N LEU A 456 -23.30 16.23 -4.05
CA LEU A 456 -23.44 15.43 -5.26
C LEU A 456 -24.57 15.95 -6.16
N SER A 457 -24.40 15.81 -7.48
CA SER A 457 -25.47 16.09 -8.43
C SER A 457 -26.62 15.08 -8.32
N PRO A 458 -27.86 15.41 -8.71
CA PRO A 458 -28.97 14.44 -8.71
C PRO A 458 -28.71 13.20 -9.56
N ARG A 459 -27.90 13.31 -10.62
CA ARG A 459 -27.46 12.16 -11.44
C ARG A 459 -26.58 11.22 -10.63
N MET A 460 -25.53 11.76 -10.00
CA MET A 460 -24.60 10.99 -9.17
C MET A 460 -25.31 10.33 -7.99
N LYS A 461 -26.22 11.02 -7.29
CA LYS A 461 -26.98 10.41 -6.18
C LYS A 461 -27.80 9.18 -6.56
N ARG A 462 -28.23 9.07 -7.83
CA ARG A 462 -28.98 7.90 -8.33
C ARG A 462 -28.08 6.74 -8.74
N GLN A 463 -26.82 7.02 -9.08
CA GLN A 463 -25.88 6.04 -9.63
C GLN A 463 -24.85 5.59 -8.61
N ALA A 464 -24.41 6.49 -7.74
CA ALA A 464 -23.40 6.24 -6.74
C ALA A 464 -23.93 5.30 -5.67
N GLU A 465 -23.19 4.21 -5.45
CA GLU A 465 -23.41 3.35 -4.30
C GLU A 465 -22.96 4.06 -3.01
N SER A 466 -23.63 3.72 -1.91
CA SER A 466 -23.22 4.20 -0.59
C SER A 466 -21.83 3.69 -0.26
N SER A 467 -21.00 4.52 0.36
CA SER A 467 -19.65 4.11 0.76
C SER A 467 -19.66 3.11 1.91
N LEU A 468 -20.83 2.88 2.52
CA LEU A 468 -21.08 1.80 3.43
C LEU A 468 -20.77 0.41 2.82
N VAL A 469 -20.91 0.22 1.50
CA VAL A 469 -20.64 -1.08 0.87
C VAL A 469 -19.22 -1.58 1.17
N VAL A 470 -18.24 -0.67 1.10
CA VAL A 470 -16.82 -0.92 1.36
C VAL A 470 -16.58 -1.38 2.81
N VAL A 471 -17.26 -0.70 3.75
CA VAL A 471 -17.17 -1.00 5.18
C VAL A 471 -17.84 -2.33 5.50
N ASN A 472 -19.04 -2.56 4.93
CA ASN A 472 -19.80 -3.78 5.17
C ASN A 472 -19.14 -5.02 4.59
N GLU A 473 -18.52 -4.94 3.42
CA GLU A 473 -17.79 -6.06 2.83
C GLU A 473 -16.69 -6.54 3.78
N SER A 474 -15.85 -5.61 4.25
CA SER A 474 -14.76 -5.90 5.19
C SER A 474 -15.27 -6.46 6.54
N LEU A 475 -16.27 -5.81 7.14
CA LEU A 475 -16.80 -6.25 8.44
C LEU A 475 -17.57 -7.57 8.35
N THR A 476 -18.24 -7.84 7.24
CA THR A 476 -18.96 -9.12 7.03
C THR A 476 -17.96 -10.26 6.90
N HIS A 477 -16.87 -10.06 6.15
CA HIS A 477 -15.80 -11.03 6.04
C HIS A 477 -15.12 -11.29 7.39
N LEU A 478 -14.74 -10.23 8.12
CA LEU A 478 -14.18 -10.37 9.48
C LEU A 478 -15.14 -11.09 10.42
N ALA A 479 -16.43 -10.77 10.41
CA ALA A 479 -17.42 -11.43 11.26
C ALA A 479 -17.60 -12.92 10.93
N GLY A 480 -17.42 -13.31 9.66
CA GLY A 480 -17.44 -14.71 9.22
C GLY A 480 -16.22 -15.49 9.69
N GLU A 481 -15.03 -14.89 9.55
CA GLU A 481 -13.76 -15.52 9.89
C GLU A 481 -13.45 -15.47 11.40
N ARG A 482 -13.84 -14.39 12.07
CA ARG A 482 -13.53 -14.08 13.47
C ARG A 482 -14.76 -13.51 14.19
N PRO A 483 -15.78 -14.35 14.49
CA PRO A 483 -17.02 -13.89 15.13
C PRO A 483 -16.84 -13.23 16.52
N ALA A 484 -15.71 -13.50 17.18
CA ALA A 484 -15.36 -12.95 18.48
C ALA A 484 -14.59 -11.63 18.42
N ALA A 485 -14.30 -11.11 17.22
CA ALA A 485 -13.56 -9.86 17.03
C ALA A 485 -14.27 -8.70 17.74
N ASP A 486 -13.56 -8.03 18.65
CA ASP A 486 -14.10 -6.90 19.38
C ASP A 486 -14.15 -5.63 18.50
N PHE A 487 -14.62 -4.52 19.09
CA PHE A 487 -14.78 -3.29 18.32
C PHE A 487 -13.43 -2.66 17.92
N LEU A 488 -12.38 -2.79 18.74
CA LEU A 488 -11.05 -2.29 18.38
C LEU A 488 -10.47 -3.11 17.22
N THR A 489 -10.58 -4.43 17.28
CA THR A 489 -10.18 -5.33 16.19
C THR A 489 -10.91 -4.98 14.88
N GLN A 490 -12.22 -4.71 14.94
CA GLN A 490 -12.99 -4.27 13.76
C GLN A 490 -12.47 -2.95 13.17
N MET A 491 -12.09 -2.00 14.03
CA MET A 491 -11.52 -0.72 13.59
C MET A 491 -10.16 -0.90 12.92
N ILE A 492 -9.25 -1.65 13.56
CA ILE A 492 -7.92 -1.94 13.03
C ILE A 492 -8.04 -2.68 11.69
N TYR A 493 -8.88 -3.71 11.62
CA TYR A 493 -9.09 -4.47 10.39
C TYR A 493 -9.55 -3.58 9.22
N LEU A 494 -10.51 -2.68 9.47
CA LEU A 494 -10.95 -1.72 8.45
C LEU A 494 -9.83 -0.80 7.98
N GLU A 495 -8.95 -0.36 8.87
CA GLU A 495 -7.84 0.52 8.53
C GLU A 495 -6.78 -0.22 7.70
N LEU A 496 -6.48 -1.49 8.05
CA LEU A 496 -5.59 -2.36 7.29
C LEU A 496 -6.15 -2.75 5.92
N LYS A 497 -7.48 -2.70 5.72
CA LYS A 497 -8.14 -2.98 4.44
C LYS A 497 -8.34 -1.77 3.53
N LEU A 498 -8.36 -0.57 4.11
CA LEU A 498 -8.72 0.64 3.38
C LEU A 498 -7.63 1.69 3.48
N ARG A 499 -7.51 2.35 4.63
CA ARG A 499 -6.69 3.56 4.76
C ARG A 499 -5.20 3.24 4.62
N LEU A 500 -4.72 2.16 5.22
CA LEU A 500 -3.31 1.81 5.17
C LEU A 500 -2.83 1.53 3.72
N PRO A 501 -3.37 0.53 3.00
CA PRO A 501 -2.92 0.23 1.64
C PRO A 501 -3.22 1.36 0.64
N GLU A 502 -4.43 1.94 0.72
CA GLU A 502 -4.94 2.79 -0.37
C GLU A 502 -4.65 4.28 -0.16
N LEU A 503 -4.36 4.73 1.06
CA LEU A 503 -3.99 6.12 1.33
C LEU A 503 -2.52 6.22 1.74
N LEU A 504 -2.15 5.60 2.87
CA LEU A 504 -0.86 5.84 3.52
C LEU A 504 0.32 5.22 2.76
N LEU A 505 0.22 3.94 2.41
CA LEU A 505 1.27 3.23 1.67
C LEU A 505 1.34 3.66 0.20
N THR A 506 0.19 3.93 -0.42
CA THR A 506 0.18 4.47 -1.79
C THR A 506 0.79 5.87 -1.82
N ARG A 507 0.47 6.74 -0.84
CA ARG A 507 1.12 8.06 -0.69
C ARG A 507 2.62 7.90 -0.55
N ILE A 508 3.08 7.07 0.37
CA ILE A 508 4.51 7.01 0.68
C ILE A 508 5.30 6.55 -0.53
N ASP A 509 4.86 5.48 -1.19
CA ASP A 509 5.51 4.93 -2.37
C ASP A 509 5.50 5.93 -3.54
N LYS A 510 4.34 6.50 -3.92
CA LYS A 510 4.29 7.41 -5.08
C LYS A 510 5.12 8.68 -4.89
N ILE A 511 5.11 9.24 -3.69
CA ILE A 511 5.73 10.53 -3.42
C ILE A 511 7.25 10.40 -3.26
N THR A 512 7.77 9.39 -2.56
CA THR A 512 9.23 9.24 -2.45
C THR A 512 9.85 8.73 -3.75
N MET A 513 9.12 7.95 -4.54
CA MET A 513 9.58 7.52 -5.86
C MET A 513 9.57 8.65 -6.88
N ALA A 514 8.86 9.76 -6.66
CA ALA A 514 9.04 10.99 -7.44
C ALA A 514 10.47 11.54 -7.35
N THR A 515 11.22 11.18 -6.31
CA THR A 515 12.64 11.52 -6.12
C THR A 515 13.58 10.33 -6.24
N SER A 516 13.10 9.18 -6.76
CA SER A 516 13.87 7.94 -6.84
C SER A 516 14.45 7.49 -5.49
N VAL A 517 13.65 7.58 -4.43
CA VAL A 517 13.97 7.11 -3.07
C VAL A 517 12.97 6.04 -2.66
N GLU A 518 13.47 4.84 -2.37
CA GLU A 518 12.67 3.74 -1.88
C GLU A 518 12.35 3.89 -0.40
N THR A 519 11.09 3.71 -0.03
CA THR A 519 10.65 3.60 1.36
C THR A 519 10.39 2.16 1.75
N ARG A 520 10.82 1.80 2.98
CA ARG A 520 10.56 0.51 3.63
C ARG A 520 9.83 0.72 4.95
N VAL A 521 8.95 -0.21 5.28
CA VAL A 521 7.97 -0.08 6.37
C VAL A 521 8.15 -1.19 7.42
N PRO A 522 9.13 -1.10 8.34
CA PRO A 522 9.47 -2.16 9.28
C PRO A 522 8.34 -2.53 10.25
N PHE A 523 7.44 -1.61 10.59
CA PHE A 523 6.29 -1.92 11.44
C PHE A 523 5.27 -2.85 10.75
N LEU A 524 5.32 -2.93 9.43
CA LEU A 524 4.42 -3.72 8.60
C LEU A 524 5.00 -5.07 8.21
N ASP A 525 5.91 -5.59 9.02
CA ASP A 525 6.32 -6.97 8.87
C ASP A 525 5.17 -7.90 9.21
N HIS A 526 4.81 -8.83 8.33
CA HIS A 526 3.63 -9.67 8.57
C HIS A 526 3.70 -10.48 9.86
N HIS A 527 4.89 -10.91 10.31
CA HIS A 527 5.04 -11.57 11.62
C HIS A 527 4.73 -10.62 12.78
N LEU A 528 5.15 -9.36 12.68
CA LEU A 528 4.83 -8.33 13.68
C LEU A 528 3.34 -7.96 13.63
N VAL A 529 2.76 -7.83 12.44
CA VAL A 529 1.33 -7.53 12.26
C VAL A 529 0.46 -8.67 12.81
N GLU A 530 0.75 -9.92 12.44
CA GLU A 530 0.03 -11.09 12.95
C GLU A 530 0.14 -11.20 14.48
N TYR A 531 1.31 -10.89 15.03
CA TYR A 531 1.51 -10.86 16.49
C TYR A 531 0.73 -9.71 17.16
N ALA A 532 0.79 -8.49 16.62
CA ALA A 532 0.11 -7.33 17.20
C ALA A 532 -1.42 -7.41 17.12
N LEU A 533 -1.95 -8.16 16.16
CA LEU A 533 -3.39 -8.41 16.04
C LEU A 533 -3.91 -9.51 16.98
N GLY A 534 -3.02 -10.27 17.62
CA GLY A 534 -3.35 -11.27 18.64
C GLY A 534 -3.33 -10.69 20.02
#